data_AF-A0AAN8CG35-F1
#
_entry.id   AF-A0AAN8CG35-F1
#
_cell.length_a   1.000
_cell.length_b   1.000
_cell.length_c   1.000
_cell.angle_alpha   90.00
_cell.angle_beta   90.00
_cell.angle_gamma   90.00
#
_symmetry.space_group_name_H-M   'P 1'
#
loop_
_entity.id
_entity.type
_entity.pdbx_description
1 polymer ?
#
loop_
_entity_poly.entity_id
_entity_poly.type
_entity_poly.pdbx_seq_one_letter_code
_entity_poly.pdbx_strand_id
1 'polypeptide(L)'
;MCDMRLEAKLQKIAEATTVEAAREAVEELSLMGGMRCISNLSQREELLAAVLHHYCDGRLLEALQQEYRFREGFHISGANKVLIALRTVFIEDTTPLEAEDIHRAFGVSSLSVEGSNRRRMEARTTGSWRDWLQTVEGGERPLGLGDVLQFATGLQTIPVGGFPSPPTLNVLHPEDGHAQFPTANTCAFVLRLPIFRQYEKCQDAMENGISWGATFGLG
;
A
#
# COMPACT_ATOMS: atom_id res chain seq x y z
N MET A 1 2.68 10.46 -8.31
CA MET A 1 1.69 11.40 -8.86
C MET A 1 2.43 12.52 -9.57
N CYS A 2 2.70 12.36 -10.86
CA CYS A 2 3.24 13.47 -11.68
C CYS A 2 2.22 14.61 -11.69
N ASP A 3 2.70 15.83 -11.54
CA ASP A 3 1.89 17.03 -11.40
C ASP A 3 1.19 17.33 -12.74
N MET A 4 0.05 16.68 -13.01
CA MET A 4 -0.78 16.86 -14.22
C MET A 4 -1.14 18.34 -14.46
N ARG A 5 -1.08 19.16 -13.41
CA ARG A 5 -1.34 20.60 -13.47
C ARG A 5 -0.17 21.40 -14.06
N LEU A 6 1.06 20.89 -13.96
CA LEU A 6 2.25 21.50 -14.52
C LEU A 6 2.38 21.20 -16.02
N GLU A 7 2.13 19.96 -16.43
CA GLU A 7 2.19 19.52 -17.83
C GLU A 7 1.20 20.30 -18.71
N ALA A 8 -0.06 20.40 -18.27
CA ALA A 8 -1.09 21.18 -18.95
C ALA A 8 -0.73 22.67 -19.08
N LYS A 9 0.02 23.24 -18.12
CA LYS A 9 0.45 24.65 -18.14
C LYS A 9 1.66 24.89 -19.04
N LEU A 10 2.64 23.96 -19.03
CA LEU A 10 3.77 24.00 -19.96
C LEU A 10 3.30 23.86 -21.41
N GLN A 11 2.28 23.02 -21.64
CA GLN A 11 1.65 22.86 -22.95
C GLN A 11 0.96 24.15 -23.43
N LYS A 12 0.23 24.85 -22.55
CA LYS A 12 -0.34 26.18 -22.86
C LYS A 12 0.73 27.21 -23.24
N ILE A 13 1.89 27.20 -22.60
CA ILE A 13 3.01 28.07 -22.99
C ILE A 13 3.55 27.66 -24.37
N ALA A 14 3.75 26.36 -24.62
CA ALA A 14 4.29 25.86 -25.88
C ALA A 14 3.39 26.15 -27.09
N GLU A 15 2.07 26.13 -26.88
CA GLU A 15 1.05 26.34 -27.91
C GLU A 15 0.69 27.83 -28.14
N ALA A 16 1.18 28.74 -27.28
CA ALA A 16 0.92 30.17 -27.42
C ALA A 16 1.57 30.75 -28.71
N THR A 17 0.73 31.28 -29.60
CA THR A 17 1.14 31.89 -30.88
C THR A 17 1.25 33.41 -30.84
N THR A 18 0.88 34.03 -29.72
CA THR A 18 0.96 35.47 -29.46
C THR A 18 1.68 35.75 -28.14
N VAL A 19 2.31 36.93 -28.04
CA VAL A 19 3.07 37.33 -26.85
C VAL A 19 2.15 37.51 -25.65
N GLU A 20 0.93 37.99 -25.90
CA GLU A 20 -0.12 38.19 -24.90
C GLU A 20 -0.58 36.86 -24.29
N ALA A 21 -0.83 35.84 -25.13
CA ALA A 21 -1.22 34.50 -24.66
C ALA A 21 -0.07 33.80 -23.89
N ALA A 22 1.17 33.98 -24.34
CA ALA A 22 2.34 33.47 -23.63
C ALA A 22 2.52 34.14 -22.27
N ARG A 23 2.23 35.44 -22.17
CA ARG A 23 2.35 36.21 -20.92
C ARG A 23 1.30 35.81 -19.89
N GLU A 24 0.06 35.58 -20.31
CA GLU A 24 -1.02 35.11 -19.44
C GLU A 24 -0.71 33.72 -18.85
N ALA A 25 -0.25 32.79 -19.68
CA ALA A 25 0.13 31.44 -19.23
C ALA A 25 1.32 31.44 -18.25
N VAL A 26 2.23 32.42 -18.36
CA VAL A 26 3.38 32.59 -17.45
C VAL A 26 2.98 33.26 -16.14
N GLU A 27 2.05 34.22 -16.14
CA GLU A 27 1.52 34.80 -14.90
C GLU A 27 0.85 33.74 -14.01
N GLU A 28 0.16 32.77 -14.59
CA GLU A 28 -0.39 31.60 -13.87
C GLU A 28 0.68 30.68 -13.25
N LEU A 29 1.94 30.74 -13.73
CA LEU A 29 3.11 30.05 -13.17
C LEU A 29 3.83 30.92 -12.13
N SER A 30 3.83 32.24 -12.28
CA SER A 30 4.35 33.16 -11.27
C SER A 30 3.59 33.10 -9.94
N LEU A 31 2.29 32.80 -9.96
CA LEU A 31 1.50 32.47 -8.75
C LEU A 31 2.05 31.25 -7.99
N MET A 32 2.89 30.42 -8.61
CA MET A 32 3.57 29.27 -8.01
C MET A 32 5.07 29.52 -7.72
N GLY A 33 5.52 30.78 -7.77
CA GLY A 33 6.88 31.18 -7.40
C GLY A 33 7.89 31.29 -8.56
N GLY A 34 7.45 31.17 -9.82
CA GLY A 34 8.31 31.25 -11.02
C GLY A 34 8.49 32.65 -11.63
N MET A 35 9.61 32.84 -12.34
CA MET A 35 10.16 34.07 -12.96
C MET A 35 9.18 35.01 -13.69
N ARG A 36 9.60 36.28 -13.88
CA ARG A 36 8.79 37.41 -14.41
C ARG A 36 9.14 37.82 -15.86
N CYS A 37 8.08 38.03 -16.64
CA CYS A 37 7.92 38.74 -17.92
C CYS A 37 8.58 38.19 -19.20
N ILE A 38 7.73 37.94 -20.21
CA ILE A 38 8.09 37.68 -21.62
C ILE A 38 7.80 38.96 -22.42
N SER A 39 8.76 39.39 -23.24
CA SER A 39 8.62 40.55 -24.16
C SER A 39 8.58 40.15 -25.65
N ASN A 40 8.91 38.90 -26.00
CA ASN A 40 8.79 38.35 -27.35
C ASN A 40 8.72 36.81 -27.33
N LEU A 41 8.29 36.19 -28.44
CA LEU A 41 8.11 34.72 -28.52
C LEU A 41 9.43 33.93 -28.53
N SER A 42 10.58 34.54 -28.80
CA SER A 42 11.89 33.85 -28.71
C SER A 42 12.28 33.59 -27.25
N GLN A 43 11.94 34.51 -26.35
CA GLN A 43 12.13 34.36 -24.89
C GLN A 43 11.23 33.27 -24.28
N ARG A 44 10.21 32.79 -25.01
CA ARG A 44 9.35 31.68 -24.61
C ARG A 44 10.12 30.37 -24.50
N GLU A 45 10.99 30.09 -25.46
CA GLU A 45 11.80 28.86 -25.49
C GLU A 45 12.86 28.88 -24.39
N GLU A 46 13.49 30.04 -24.16
CA GLU A 46 14.41 30.25 -23.05
C GLU A 46 13.71 30.11 -21.69
N LEU A 47 12.47 30.59 -21.56
CA LEU A 47 11.69 30.42 -20.33
C LEU A 47 11.28 28.96 -20.12
N LEU A 48 10.84 28.25 -21.15
CA LEU A 48 10.55 26.81 -21.06
C LEU A 48 11.80 26.04 -20.64
N ALA A 49 12.95 26.35 -21.24
CA ALA A 49 14.23 25.77 -20.86
C ALA A 49 14.59 26.11 -19.41
N ALA A 50 14.41 27.35 -18.96
CA ALA A 50 14.70 27.78 -17.59
C ALA A 50 13.74 27.18 -16.54
N VAL A 51 12.45 27.01 -16.86
CA VAL A 51 11.46 26.36 -15.99
C VAL A 51 11.73 24.87 -15.91
N LEU A 52 12.00 24.21 -17.03
CA LEU A 52 12.43 22.81 -17.07
C LEU A 52 13.74 22.62 -16.31
N HIS A 53 14.73 23.48 -16.53
CA HIS A 53 15.99 23.46 -15.80
C HIS A 53 15.78 23.73 -14.31
N HIS A 54 14.89 24.64 -13.89
CA HIS A 54 14.63 24.86 -12.46
C HIS A 54 13.93 23.67 -11.79
N TYR A 55 12.94 23.07 -12.46
CA TYR A 55 12.21 21.91 -11.94
C TYR A 55 13.05 20.62 -11.98
N CYS A 56 13.81 20.41 -13.06
CA CYS A 56 14.71 19.27 -13.21
C CYS A 56 15.99 19.45 -12.39
N ASP A 57 16.64 20.61 -12.41
CA ASP A 57 17.90 20.79 -11.67
C ASP A 57 17.71 21.04 -10.18
N GLY A 58 16.57 21.59 -9.75
CA GLY A 58 16.32 21.79 -8.32
C GLY A 58 15.97 20.51 -7.58
N ARG A 59 15.06 19.69 -8.14
CA ARG A 59 14.56 18.48 -7.44
C ARG A 59 15.10 17.18 -8.00
N LEU A 60 15.32 17.08 -9.31
CA LEU A 60 15.86 15.86 -9.92
C LEU A 60 17.37 15.79 -9.71
N LEU A 61 18.12 16.89 -9.86
CA LEU A 61 19.57 16.88 -9.66
C LEU A 61 19.93 16.66 -8.18
N GLU A 62 19.22 17.25 -7.22
CA GLU A 62 19.43 16.92 -5.80
C GLU A 62 19.11 15.45 -5.50
N ALA A 63 18.01 14.92 -6.04
CA ALA A 63 17.67 13.50 -5.89
C ALA A 63 18.69 12.57 -6.58
N LEU A 64 19.17 12.92 -7.77
CA LEU A 64 20.20 12.19 -8.52
C LEU A 64 21.59 12.37 -7.91
N GLN A 65 21.90 13.51 -7.31
CA GLN A 65 23.14 13.73 -6.55
C GLN A 65 23.10 13.01 -5.21
N GLN A 66 21.94 12.95 -4.56
CA GLN A 66 21.73 12.07 -3.41
C GLN A 66 21.84 10.61 -3.83
N GLU A 67 21.28 10.21 -4.97
CA GLU A 67 21.44 8.87 -5.53
C GLU A 67 22.91 8.57 -5.84
N TYR A 68 23.63 9.50 -6.46
CA TYR A 68 25.04 9.35 -6.80
C TYR A 68 25.92 9.29 -5.54
N ARG A 69 25.70 10.17 -4.56
CA ARG A 69 26.39 10.14 -3.25
C ARG A 69 26.02 8.91 -2.43
N PHE A 70 24.79 8.44 -2.51
CA PHE A 70 24.33 7.18 -1.91
C PHE A 70 25.07 6.01 -2.58
N ARG A 71 25.10 5.96 -3.92
CA ARG A 71 25.84 4.96 -4.70
C ARG A 71 27.35 4.99 -4.43
N GLU A 72 27.97 6.16 -4.27
CA GLU A 72 29.38 6.31 -3.89
C GLU A 72 29.65 5.85 -2.45
N GLY A 73 28.80 6.24 -1.49
CA GLY A 73 28.87 5.77 -0.11
C GLY A 73 28.70 4.25 0.02
N PHE A 74 27.94 3.65 -0.89
CA PHE A 74 27.72 2.21 -0.99
C PHE A 74 28.77 1.48 -1.86
N HIS A 75 29.56 2.18 -2.68
CA HIS A 75 30.60 1.58 -3.52
C HIS A 75 31.75 0.96 -2.71
N ILE A 76 31.84 1.29 -1.41
CA ILE A 76 32.83 0.74 -0.47
C ILE A 76 32.40 -0.66 0.04
N SER A 77 31.17 -1.12 -0.21
CA SER A 77 30.70 -2.45 0.24
C SER A 77 29.56 -2.99 -0.62
N GLY A 78 29.84 -3.93 -1.53
CA GLY A 78 28.90 -4.98 -2.01
C GLY A 78 27.52 -4.60 -2.57
N ALA A 79 27.29 -3.34 -2.98
CA ALA A 79 25.95 -2.73 -3.04
C ALA A 79 25.06 -3.02 -4.26
N ASN A 80 25.53 -3.71 -5.29
CA ASN A 80 24.65 -4.05 -6.43
C ASN A 80 23.46 -4.92 -6.01
N LYS A 81 23.64 -5.77 -4.99
CA LYS A 81 22.54 -6.56 -4.41
C LYS A 81 21.54 -5.71 -3.64
N VAL A 82 22.00 -4.64 -2.99
CA VAL A 82 21.17 -3.73 -2.20
C VAL A 82 20.31 -2.87 -3.12
N LEU A 83 20.86 -2.32 -4.20
CA LEU A 83 20.07 -1.52 -5.16
C LEU A 83 18.99 -2.34 -5.88
N ILE A 84 19.28 -3.60 -6.20
CA ILE A 84 18.28 -4.54 -6.75
C ILE A 84 17.18 -4.82 -5.70
N ALA A 85 17.54 -5.02 -4.44
CA ALA A 85 16.58 -5.21 -3.34
C ALA A 85 15.76 -3.96 -3.01
N LEU A 86 16.35 -2.76 -3.13
CA LEU A 86 15.62 -1.51 -2.95
C LEU A 86 14.65 -1.28 -4.11
N ARG A 87 15.01 -1.65 -5.34
CA ARG A 87 14.11 -1.58 -6.49
C ARG A 87 12.84 -2.41 -6.27
N THR A 88 12.92 -3.57 -5.62
CA THR A 88 11.74 -4.36 -5.28
C THR A 88 10.94 -3.78 -4.11
N VAL A 89 11.53 -2.92 -3.29
CA VAL A 89 10.82 -2.20 -2.20
C VAL A 89 10.15 -0.91 -2.69
N PHE A 90 10.72 -0.27 -3.72
CA PHE A 90 10.24 1.02 -4.26
C PHE A 90 9.40 0.92 -5.52
N ILE A 91 9.34 -0.25 -6.16
CA ILE A 91 8.38 -0.53 -7.24
C ILE A 91 7.14 -1.13 -6.57
N GLU A 92 5.99 -0.52 -6.83
CA GLU A 92 4.69 -1.04 -6.42
C GLU A 92 4.53 -2.47 -6.94
N ASP A 93 4.37 -3.41 -6.02
CA ASP A 93 4.09 -4.80 -6.38
C ASP A 93 2.63 -4.87 -6.84
N THR A 94 2.42 -4.98 -8.15
CA THR A 94 1.11 -5.10 -8.78
C THR A 94 0.62 -6.55 -8.83
N THR A 95 1.34 -7.49 -8.21
CA THR A 95 0.91 -8.89 -8.15
C THR A 95 -0.40 -8.96 -7.35
N PRO A 96 -1.48 -9.53 -7.91
CA PRO A 96 -2.73 -9.69 -7.18
C PRO A 96 -2.50 -10.54 -5.93
N LEU A 97 -3.03 -10.11 -4.79
CA LEU A 97 -3.00 -10.88 -3.56
C LEU A 97 -3.94 -12.09 -3.70
N GLU A 98 -3.44 -13.30 -3.46
CA GLU A 98 -4.25 -14.52 -3.51
C GLU A 98 -4.69 -14.98 -2.11
N ALA A 99 -5.78 -15.74 -2.03
CA ALA A 99 -6.26 -16.32 -0.77
C ALA A 99 -5.20 -17.19 -0.10
N GLU A 100 -4.44 -17.93 -0.92
CA GLU A 100 -3.38 -18.82 -0.45
C GLU A 100 -2.18 -18.03 0.12
N ASP A 101 -1.92 -16.81 -0.36
CA ASP A 101 -0.86 -15.96 0.18
C ASP A 101 -1.18 -15.53 1.61
N ILE A 102 -2.42 -15.10 1.87
CA ILE A 102 -2.89 -14.77 3.21
C ILE A 102 -2.88 -16.02 4.09
N HIS A 103 -3.41 -17.15 3.61
CA HIS A 103 -3.42 -18.38 4.37
C HIS A 103 -2.00 -18.83 4.77
N ARG A 104 -1.02 -18.71 3.87
CA ARG A 104 0.39 -19.04 4.14
C ARG A 104 1.06 -18.05 5.08
N ALA A 105 0.72 -16.77 4.98
CA ALA A 105 1.27 -15.74 5.86
C ALA A 105 0.85 -15.92 7.33
N PHE A 106 -0.36 -16.43 7.57
CA PHE A 106 -0.91 -16.61 8.91
C PHE A 106 -0.74 -18.04 9.44
N GLY A 107 0.31 -18.26 10.22
CA GLY A 107 0.55 -19.54 10.89
C GLY A 107 -0.32 -19.74 12.13
N VAL A 108 -0.88 -20.94 12.32
CA VAL A 108 -1.63 -21.25 13.56
C VAL A 108 -0.64 -21.44 14.72
N SER A 109 -0.67 -20.54 15.70
CA SER A 109 0.39 -20.42 16.72
C SER A 109 0.29 -21.43 17.88
N SER A 110 -0.92 -21.93 18.16
CA SER A 110 -1.19 -22.72 19.37
C SER A 110 -2.32 -23.71 19.14
N LEU A 111 -1.97 -24.91 18.71
CA LEU A 111 -2.91 -26.02 18.58
C LEU A 111 -3.01 -26.77 19.91
N SER A 112 -4.25 -27.06 20.31
CA SER A 112 -4.54 -27.91 21.47
C SER A 112 -4.10 -29.35 21.23
N VAL A 113 -4.03 -30.13 22.31
CA VAL A 113 -3.64 -31.55 22.29
C VAL A 113 -4.46 -32.33 21.26
N GLU A 114 -3.77 -33.16 20.47
CA GLU A 114 -4.40 -33.99 19.46
C GLU A 114 -5.47 -34.91 20.06
N GLY A 115 -6.58 -35.09 19.32
CA GLY A 115 -7.74 -35.85 19.80
C GLY A 115 -8.68 -35.09 20.75
N SER A 116 -8.27 -33.95 21.31
CA SER A 116 -9.14 -33.13 22.17
C SER A 116 -10.29 -32.46 21.39
N ASN A 117 -11.37 -32.12 22.10
CA ASN A 117 -12.46 -31.33 21.53
C ASN A 117 -11.96 -29.96 21.05
N ARG A 118 -11.06 -29.32 21.81
CA ARG A 118 -10.44 -28.05 21.43
C ARG A 118 -9.72 -28.14 20.09
N ARG A 119 -8.90 -29.17 19.89
CA ARG A 119 -8.19 -29.41 18.61
C ARG A 119 -9.13 -29.62 17.43
N ARG A 120 -10.26 -30.31 17.63
CA ARG A 120 -11.28 -30.50 16.58
C ARG A 120 -11.95 -29.18 16.21
N MET A 121 -12.27 -28.33 17.19
CA MET A 121 -12.86 -27.03 16.93
C MET A 121 -11.87 -26.07 16.25
N GLU A 122 -10.59 -26.10 16.65
CA GLU A 122 -9.52 -25.35 15.98
C GLU A 122 -9.40 -25.75 14.51
N ALA A 123 -9.29 -27.04 14.22
CA ALA A 123 -9.18 -27.54 12.84
C ALA A 123 -10.38 -27.11 11.98
N ARG A 124 -11.60 -27.14 12.54
CA ARG A 124 -12.81 -26.65 11.84
C ARG A 124 -12.74 -25.15 11.59
N THR A 125 -12.35 -24.37 12.59
CA THR A 125 -12.26 -22.90 12.49
C THR A 125 -11.21 -22.48 11.47
N THR A 126 -10.03 -23.11 11.49
CA THR A 126 -8.97 -22.88 10.49
C THR A 126 -9.41 -23.33 9.09
N GLY A 127 -10.15 -24.43 8.97
CA GLY A 127 -10.75 -24.85 7.71
C GLY A 127 -11.73 -23.81 7.17
N SER A 128 -12.67 -23.36 8.01
CA SER A 128 -13.62 -22.31 7.65
C SER A 128 -12.95 -20.99 7.28
N TRP A 129 -11.86 -20.62 7.95
CA TRP A 129 -11.04 -19.46 7.60
C TRP A 129 -10.49 -19.56 6.17
N ARG A 130 -9.84 -20.68 5.84
CA ARG A 130 -9.29 -20.91 4.50
C ARG A 130 -10.38 -20.90 3.44
N ASP A 131 -11.48 -21.60 3.69
CA ASP A 131 -12.59 -21.69 2.74
C ASP A 131 -13.26 -20.30 2.55
N TRP A 132 -13.34 -19.49 3.60
CA TRP A 132 -13.86 -18.13 3.53
C TRP A 132 -12.95 -17.20 2.71
N LEU A 133 -11.62 -17.29 2.86
CA LEU A 133 -10.68 -16.53 2.03
C LEU A 133 -10.89 -16.78 0.53
N GLN A 134 -11.17 -18.02 0.14
CA GLN A 134 -11.48 -18.38 -1.25
C GLN A 134 -12.76 -17.70 -1.75
N THR A 135 -13.79 -17.58 -0.90
CA THR A 135 -15.02 -16.85 -1.29
C THR A 135 -14.80 -15.34 -1.42
N VAL A 136 -13.87 -14.77 -0.63
CA VAL A 136 -13.46 -13.36 -0.74
C VAL A 136 -12.70 -13.13 -2.04
N GLU A 137 -11.72 -13.99 -2.34
CA GLU A 137 -10.98 -13.98 -3.60
C GLU A 137 -11.89 -14.11 -4.83
N GLY A 138 -12.89 -14.99 -4.77
CA GLY A 138 -13.88 -15.20 -5.82
C GLY A 138 -14.86 -14.04 -6.01
N GLY A 139 -14.81 -12.99 -5.18
CA GLY A 139 -15.70 -11.84 -5.27
C GLY A 139 -17.14 -12.13 -4.81
N GLU A 140 -17.36 -13.20 -4.05
CA GLU A 140 -18.68 -13.54 -3.49
C GLU A 140 -19.01 -12.74 -2.22
N ARG A 141 -18.04 -11.96 -1.73
CA ARG A 141 -18.12 -11.14 -0.52
C ARG A 141 -17.94 -9.67 -0.87
N PRO A 142 -18.50 -8.73 -0.08
CA PRO A 142 -18.35 -7.30 -0.33
C PRO A 142 -16.97 -6.74 0.08
N LEU A 143 -16.04 -7.60 0.50
CA LEU A 143 -14.70 -7.27 0.95
C LEU A 143 -13.67 -7.82 -0.04
N GLY A 144 -12.51 -7.18 -0.13
CA GLY A 144 -11.34 -7.72 -0.82
C GLY A 144 -10.34 -8.35 0.15
N LEU A 145 -9.42 -9.16 -0.38
CA LEU A 145 -8.32 -9.76 0.40
C LEU A 145 -7.42 -8.69 1.05
N GLY A 146 -7.26 -7.53 0.41
CA GLY A 146 -6.55 -6.38 0.98
C GLY A 146 -7.21 -5.82 2.25
N ASP A 147 -8.53 -5.84 2.35
CA ASP A 147 -9.25 -5.40 3.56
C ASP A 147 -9.01 -6.36 4.72
N VAL A 148 -8.96 -7.66 4.42
CA VAL A 148 -8.62 -8.71 5.40
C VAL A 148 -7.21 -8.49 5.95
N LEU A 149 -6.25 -8.23 5.06
CA LEU A 149 -4.87 -7.99 5.45
C LEU A 149 -4.72 -6.68 6.22
N GLN A 150 -5.44 -5.63 5.82
CA GLN A 150 -5.45 -4.34 6.50
C GLN A 150 -5.99 -4.47 7.91
N PHE A 151 -7.08 -5.22 8.10
CA PHE A 151 -7.63 -5.50 9.41
C PHE A 151 -6.64 -6.25 10.31
N ALA A 152 -5.98 -7.27 9.78
CA ALA A 152 -5.12 -8.14 10.58
C ALA A 152 -3.73 -7.55 10.86
N THR A 153 -3.18 -6.76 9.93
CA THR A 153 -1.76 -6.33 9.95
C THR A 153 -1.58 -4.81 9.85
N GLY A 154 -2.62 -4.08 9.46
CA GLY A 154 -2.52 -2.66 9.14
C GLY A 154 -1.98 -2.37 7.73
N LEU A 155 -1.78 -3.40 6.89
CA LEU A 155 -1.26 -3.28 5.52
C LEU A 155 -2.23 -3.93 4.52
N GLN A 156 -2.40 -3.33 3.35
CA GLN A 156 -3.24 -3.87 2.27
C GLN A 156 -2.53 -4.91 1.39
N THR A 157 -1.19 -4.98 1.46
CA THR A 157 -0.36 -5.94 0.71
C THR A 157 0.68 -6.60 1.61
N ILE A 158 1.13 -7.80 1.22
CA ILE A 158 2.24 -8.47 1.89
C ILE A 158 3.53 -7.77 1.47
N PRO A 159 4.38 -7.30 2.40
CA PRO A 159 5.64 -6.67 2.02
C PRO A 159 6.51 -7.63 1.22
N VAL A 160 7.26 -7.12 0.24
CA VAL A 160 8.15 -7.92 -0.61
C VAL A 160 9.20 -8.71 0.20
N GLY A 161 9.63 -8.18 1.36
CA GLY A 161 10.51 -8.87 2.29
C GLY A 161 9.81 -9.78 3.31
N GLY A 162 8.49 -9.93 3.22
CA GLY A 162 7.64 -10.52 4.26
C GLY A 162 7.41 -9.58 5.46
N PHE A 163 6.60 -10.04 6.40
CA PHE A 163 6.35 -9.30 7.64
C PHE A 163 7.57 -9.35 8.59
N PRO A 164 7.81 -8.28 9.38
CA PRO A 164 8.92 -8.25 10.35
C PRO A 164 8.88 -9.39 11.37
N SER A 165 7.68 -9.86 11.70
CA SER A 165 7.46 -11.09 12.44
C SER A 165 6.31 -11.88 11.80
N PRO A 166 6.34 -13.23 11.85
CA PRO A 166 5.30 -14.04 11.23
C PRO A 166 3.91 -13.71 11.79
N PRO A 167 2.93 -13.36 10.94
CA PRO A 167 1.55 -13.24 11.36
C PRO A 167 1.03 -14.56 11.92
N THR A 168 0.17 -14.47 12.92
CA THR A 168 -0.35 -15.64 13.63
C THR A 168 -1.87 -15.65 13.66
N LEU A 169 -2.42 -16.86 13.51
CA LEU A 169 -3.83 -17.14 13.65
C LEU A 169 -4.09 -17.87 14.98
N ASN A 170 -4.93 -17.28 15.82
CA ASN A 170 -5.32 -17.87 17.09
C ASN A 170 -6.82 -18.16 17.09
N VAL A 171 -7.20 -19.32 17.61
CA VAL A 171 -8.61 -19.67 17.79
C VAL A 171 -9.02 -19.31 19.22
N LEU A 172 -10.05 -18.48 19.35
CA LEU A 172 -10.62 -18.08 20.63
C LEU A 172 -11.62 -19.13 21.08
N HIS A 173 -11.26 -19.90 22.09
CA HIS A 173 -12.19 -20.85 22.68
C HIS A 173 -13.17 -20.13 23.60
N PRO A 174 -14.44 -20.55 23.66
CA PRO A 174 -15.44 -19.95 24.55
C PRO A 174 -15.01 -19.88 26.02
N GLU A 175 -14.17 -20.81 26.45
CA GLU A 175 -13.58 -20.91 27.79
C GLU A 175 -12.57 -19.77 28.08
N ASP A 176 -11.93 -19.23 27.04
CA ASP A 176 -10.92 -18.16 27.14
C ASP A 176 -11.57 -16.76 27.05
N GLY A 177 -12.89 -16.72 26.83
CA GLY A 177 -13.70 -15.51 26.65
C GLY A 177 -14.68 -15.66 25.49
N HIS A 178 -15.89 -15.13 25.63
CA HIS A 178 -16.87 -15.13 24.54
C HIS A 178 -16.57 -13.97 23.59
N ALA A 179 -16.24 -14.29 22.34
CA ALA A 179 -16.07 -13.34 21.24
C ALA A 179 -17.11 -13.62 20.16
N GLN A 180 -17.77 -12.57 19.65
CA GLN A 180 -18.74 -12.67 18.55
C GLN A 180 -18.13 -12.35 17.19
N PHE A 181 -17.00 -11.64 17.17
CA PHE A 181 -16.34 -11.14 15.97
C PHE A 181 -14.85 -11.46 16.00
N PRO A 182 -14.17 -11.55 14.84
CA PRO A 182 -12.72 -11.60 14.79
C PRO A 182 -12.11 -10.37 15.45
N THR A 183 -10.91 -10.53 16.01
CA THR A 183 -10.13 -9.41 16.57
C THR A 183 -8.70 -9.49 16.08
N ALA A 184 -8.07 -8.33 15.90
CA ALA A 184 -6.70 -8.23 15.44
C ALA A 184 -5.86 -7.40 16.40
N ASN A 185 -4.60 -7.80 16.58
CA ASN A 185 -3.55 -6.96 17.12
C ASN A 185 -2.55 -6.71 16.00
N THR A 186 -2.68 -5.57 15.33
CA THR A 186 -1.88 -5.19 14.16
C THR A 186 -0.40 -5.02 14.51
N CYS A 187 -0.07 -4.51 15.70
CA CYS A 187 1.32 -4.36 16.16
C CYS A 187 2.04 -5.71 16.32
N ALA A 188 1.31 -6.76 16.70
CA ALA A 188 1.85 -8.10 16.90
C ALA A 188 1.51 -9.07 15.74
N PHE A 189 0.82 -8.59 14.70
CA PHE A 189 0.31 -9.39 13.59
C PHE A 189 -0.49 -10.63 14.04
N VAL A 190 -1.32 -10.48 15.09
CA VAL A 190 -2.14 -11.57 15.64
C VAL A 190 -3.58 -11.40 15.21
N LEU A 191 -4.09 -12.32 14.40
CA LEU A 191 -5.51 -12.46 14.09
C LEU A 191 -6.12 -13.52 15.00
N ARG A 192 -7.25 -13.19 15.62
CA ARG A 192 -7.97 -14.09 16.53
C ARG A 192 -9.38 -14.36 16.01
N LEU A 193 -9.72 -15.63 15.82
CA LEU A 193 -11.00 -16.07 15.28
C LEU A 193 -11.86 -16.72 16.36
N PRO A 194 -13.13 -16.32 16.51
CA PRO A 194 -14.08 -17.05 17.35
C PRO A 194 -14.40 -18.43 16.78
N ILE A 195 -14.79 -19.36 17.65
CA ILE A 195 -15.33 -20.65 17.22
C ILE A 195 -16.80 -20.49 16.85
N PHE A 196 -17.12 -20.74 15.59
CA PHE A 196 -18.49 -20.80 15.10
C PHE A 196 -18.90 -22.26 14.84
N ARG A 197 -20.15 -22.61 15.20
CA ARG A 197 -20.70 -23.95 14.93
C ARG A 197 -21.17 -24.13 13.50
N GLN A 198 -21.52 -23.03 12.83
CA GLN A 198 -22.08 -22.99 11.49
C GLN A 198 -21.18 -22.10 10.63
N TYR A 199 -20.96 -22.51 9.39
CA TYR A 199 -20.07 -21.81 8.48
C TYR A 199 -20.63 -20.43 8.13
N GLU A 200 -21.93 -20.33 7.88
CA GLU A 200 -22.61 -19.08 7.52
C GLU A 200 -22.41 -18.01 8.59
N LYS A 201 -22.53 -18.39 9.87
CA LYS A 201 -22.27 -17.49 10.99
C LYS A 201 -20.81 -17.04 11.07
N CYS A 202 -19.88 -17.90 10.68
CA CYS A 202 -18.48 -17.53 10.55
C CYS A 202 -18.33 -16.44 9.48
N GLN A 203 -18.93 -16.64 8.30
CA GLN A 203 -18.84 -15.68 7.20
C GLN A 203 -19.41 -14.31 7.60
N ASP A 204 -20.63 -14.28 8.15
CA ASP A 204 -21.28 -13.05 8.59
C ASP A 204 -20.44 -12.32 9.65
N ALA A 205 -19.91 -13.05 10.63
CA ALA A 205 -19.10 -12.44 11.69
C ALA A 205 -17.76 -11.91 11.17
N MET A 206 -17.12 -12.63 10.24
CA MET A 206 -15.88 -12.21 9.59
C MET A 206 -16.11 -10.93 8.79
N GLU A 207 -17.16 -10.91 7.98
CA GLU A 207 -17.51 -9.78 7.12
C GLU A 207 -17.84 -8.53 7.93
N ASN A 208 -18.74 -8.66 8.90
CA ASN A 208 -19.12 -7.54 9.76
C ASN A 208 -17.95 -7.06 10.61
N GLY A 209 -17.18 -7.99 11.21
CA GLY A 209 -16.05 -7.65 12.07
C GLY A 209 -14.95 -6.89 11.33
N ILE A 210 -14.62 -7.30 10.11
CA ILE A 210 -13.60 -6.64 9.27
C ILE A 210 -14.11 -5.30 8.74
N SER A 211 -15.35 -5.25 8.23
CA SER A 211 -15.97 -4.01 7.72
C SER A 211 -16.03 -2.91 8.78
N TRP A 212 -16.47 -3.27 9.99
CA TRP A 212 -16.55 -2.32 11.11
C TRP A 212 -15.16 -1.98 11.67
N GLY A 213 -14.25 -2.95 11.74
CA GLY A 213 -12.88 -2.72 12.17
C GLY A 213 -12.12 -1.72 11.29
N ALA A 214 -12.34 -1.74 9.97
CA ALA A 214 -11.74 -0.81 9.03
C ALA A 214 -12.18 0.65 9.24
N THR A 215 -13.35 0.89 9.85
CA THR A 215 -13.86 2.25 10.10
C THR A 215 -13.24 2.96 11.31
N PHE A 216 -12.50 2.27 12.18
CA PHE A 216 -11.91 2.86 13.39
C PHE A 216 -10.66 3.74 13.15
N GLY A 217 -10.29 4.02 11.90
CA GLY A 217 -9.16 4.91 11.53
C GLY A 217 -9.51 6.11 10.66
N LEU A 218 -10.80 6.35 10.37
CA LEU A 218 -11.29 7.42 9.49
C LEU A 218 -12.12 8.46 10.26
N GLY A 219 -11.67 8.85 11.45
CA GLY A 219 -12.28 9.89 12.30
C GLY A 219 -11.32 11.03 12.60
#